data_AF-A0A967HFH6-F1
#
_entry.id   AF-A0A967HFH6-F1
#
_cell.length_a   1.000
_cell.length_b   1.000
_cell.length_c   1.000
_cell.angle_alpha   90.00
_cell.angle_beta   90.00
_cell.angle_gamma   90.00
#
_symmetry.space_group_name_H-M   'P 1'
#
loop_
_entity.id
_entity.type
_entity.pdbx_description
1 polymer ?
#
loop_
_entity_poly.entity_id
_entity_poly.type
_entity_poly.pdbx_seq_one_letter_code
_entity_poly.pdbx_strand_id
1 'polypeptide(L)'
;GTLTAWARRGVLLLNAVLTVREGEPGSHAGRGWERFTDAVVERICAKRDRVVFLLLGNQAQKKLVSVDLSNHAVVAAPHPSPLSARRGFFGSRVFSATNALLQEAGREPIDWRPA
;
A
#
# COMPACT_ATOMS: atom_id res chain seq x y z
N GLY A 1 7.10 4.51 15.97
CA GLY A 1 5.96 3.65 16.35
C GLY A 1 6.06 2.32 15.65
N THR A 2 5.36 1.30 16.13
CA THR A 2 5.29 -0.03 15.49
C THR A 2 3.96 -0.19 14.76
N LEU A 3 3.98 -0.89 13.61
CA LEU A 3 2.79 -1.18 12.80
C LEU A 3 2.36 -2.66 12.89
N THR A 4 2.92 -3.43 13.83
CA THR A 4 2.57 -4.85 14.00
C THR A 4 1.07 -5.07 14.23
N ALA A 5 0.39 -4.13 14.90
CA ALA A 5 -1.06 -4.17 15.11
C ALA A 5 -1.83 -4.20 13.78
N TRP A 6 -1.42 -3.38 12.80
CA TRP A 6 -2.04 -3.34 11.49
C TRP A 6 -1.83 -4.66 10.74
N ALA A 7 -0.61 -5.21 10.80
CA ALA A 7 -0.31 -6.50 10.18
C ALA A 7 -1.19 -7.63 10.74
N ARG A 8 -1.39 -7.67 12.07
CA ARG A 8 -2.28 -8.64 12.72
C ARG A 8 -3.75 -8.45 12.36
N ARG A 9 -4.15 -7.24 11.96
CA ARG A 9 -5.51 -6.89 11.53
C ARG A 9 -5.72 -7.05 10.02
N GLY A 10 -4.82 -7.72 9.32
CA GLY A 10 -4.97 -8.04 7.90
C GLY A 10 -4.36 -7.02 6.92
N VAL A 11 -3.54 -6.07 7.41
CA VAL A 11 -2.84 -5.11 6.55
C VAL A 11 -1.49 -5.68 6.11
N LEU A 12 -1.33 -5.94 4.82
CA LEU A 12 -0.02 -6.27 4.25
C LEU A 12 0.83 -4.99 4.07
N LEU A 13 1.90 -4.87 4.84
CA LEU A 13 2.86 -3.77 4.75
C LEU A 13 4.02 -4.15 3.84
N LEU A 14 3.91 -3.79 2.55
CA LEU A 14 4.87 -4.19 1.51
C LEU A 14 5.58 -3.00 0.89
N ASN A 15 6.92 -2.98 0.97
CA ASN A 15 7.74 -2.07 0.19
C ASN A 15 7.91 -2.58 -1.25
N ALA A 16 8.14 -1.69 -2.21
CA ALA A 16 8.50 -2.07 -3.58
C ALA A 16 9.92 -2.69 -3.67
N VAL A 17 10.81 -2.27 -2.77
CA VAL A 17 12.18 -2.80 -2.61
C VAL A 17 12.36 -3.18 -1.15
N LEU A 18 12.77 -4.42 -0.87
CA LEU A 18 12.71 -4.97 0.50
C LEU A 18 14.00 -4.79 1.32
N THR A 19 15.06 -4.27 0.71
CA THR A 19 16.33 -4.01 1.39
C THR A 19 16.91 -2.68 0.94
N VAL A 20 17.76 -2.10 1.79
CA VAL A 20 18.47 -0.85 1.54
C VAL A 20 19.82 -0.91 2.24
N ARG A 21 20.79 -0.12 1.77
CA ARG A 21 22.06 0.11 2.47
C ARG A 21 21.86 1.24 3.45
N GLU A 22 22.54 1.16 4.59
CA GLU A 22 22.52 2.23 5.59
C GLU A 22 22.93 3.57 4.97
N GLY A 23 22.16 4.63 5.24
CA GLY A 23 22.44 5.98 4.73
C GLY A 23 22.19 6.20 3.23
N GLU A 24 21.79 5.17 2.46
CA GLU A 24 21.64 5.27 1.00
C GLU A 24 20.21 4.92 0.54
N PRO A 25 19.25 5.87 0.59
CA PRO A 25 17.89 5.63 0.10
C PRO A 25 17.86 5.13 -1.34
N GLY A 26 17.17 4.02 -1.59
CA GLY A 26 17.02 3.46 -2.94
C GLY A 26 18.24 2.70 -3.47
N SER A 27 19.25 2.42 -2.64
CA SER A 27 20.50 1.76 -3.05
C SER A 27 20.35 0.38 -3.71
N HIS A 28 19.23 -0.30 -3.47
CA HIS A 28 18.89 -1.60 -4.06
C HIS A 28 17.70 -1.54 -5.04
N ALA A 29 17.28 -0.34 -5.45
CA ALA A 29 16.33 -0.20 -6.55
C ALA A 29 16.91 -0.75 -7.85
N GLY A 30 16.07 -1.38 -8.67
CA GLY A 30 16.45 -2.01 -9.94
C GLY A 30 17.27 -3.29 -9.77
N ARG A 31 17.36 -3.86 -8.56
CA ARG A 31 18.15 -5.08 -8.28
C ARG A 31 17.31 -6.35 -8.20
N GLY A 32 16.04 -6.30 -8.60
CA GLY A 32 15.17 -7.47 -8.77
C GLY A 32 14.10 -7.66 -7.69
N TRP A 33 14.11 -6.85 -6.62
CA TRP A 33 13.04 -6.86 -5.62
C TRP A 33 11.69 -6.47 -6.21
N GLU A 34 11.69 -5.61 -7.23
CA GLU A 34 10.50 -5.18 -7.94
C GLU A 34 9.76 -6.38 -8.53
N ARG A 35 10.47 -7.26 -9.25
CA ARG A 35 9.90 -8.49 -9.82
C ARG A 35 9.24 -9.37 -8.75
N PHE A 36 9.88 -9.51 -7.59
CA PHE A 36 9.30 -10.28 -6.49
C PHE A 36 8.02 -9.63 -5.95
N THR A 37 8.06 -8.34 -5.68
CA THR A 37 6.92 -7.62 -5.10
C THR A 37 5.79 -7.41 -6.10
N ASP A 38 6.09 -7.38 -7.40
CA ASP A 38 5.10 -7.39 -8.49
C ASP A 38 4.37 -8.74 -8.51
N ALA A 39 5.09 -9.86 -8.45
CA ALA A 39 4.49 -11.19 -8.37
C ALA A 39 3.60 -11.36 -7.12
N VAL A 40 3.96 -10.73 -5.99
CA VAL A 40 3.09 -10.71 -4.79
C VAL A 40 1.79 -9.97 -5.07
N VAL A 41 1.83 -8.80 -5.72
CA VAL A 41 0.63 -8.03 -6.07
C VAL A 41 -0.24 -8.81 -7.07
N GLU A 42 0.36 -9.39 -8.11
CA GLU A 42 -0.34 -10.24 -9.08
C GLU A 42 -1.05 -11.41 -8.39
N ARG A 43 -0.39 -12.05 -7.43
CA ARG A 43 -0.99 -13.16 -6.68
C ARG A 43 -2.14 -12.70 -5.79
N ILE A 44 -2.10 -11.48 -5.25
CA ILE A 44 -3.21 -10.89 -4.51
C ILE A 44 -4.37 -10.56 -5.46
N CYS A 45 -4.08 -10.01 -6.65
CA CYS A 45 -5.10 -9.68 -7.65
C CYS A 45 -5.82 -10.91 -8.20
N ALA A 46 -5.15 -12.07 -8.22
CA ALA A 46 -5.75 -13.33 -8.60
C ALA A 46 -6.72 -13.91 -7.54
N LYS A 47 -6.81 -13.31 -6.34
CA LYS A 47 -7.73 -13.77 -5.29
C LYS A 47 -9.15 -13.27 -5.55
N ARG A 48 -10.13 -14.10 -5.19
CA ARG A 48 -11.56 -13.70 -5.23
C ARG A 48 -11.92 -12.67 -4.17
N ASP A 49 -11.18 -12.63 -3.06
CA ASP A 49 -11.44 -11.66 -2.00
C ASP A 49 -11.06 -10.25 -2.46
N ARG A 50 -12.01 -9.32 -2.37
CA ARG A 50 -11.76 -7.90 -2.61
C ARG A 50 -10.71 -7.37 -1.64
N VAL A 51 -9.72 -6.68 -2.19
CA VAL A 51 -8.61 -6.05 -1.46
C VAL A 51 -8.57 -4.58 -1.84
N VAL A 52 -8.25 -3.73 -0.86
CA VAL A 52 -7.99 -2.30 -1.10
C VAL A 52 -6.48 -2.07 -1.12
N PHE A 53 -5.97 -1.58 -2.24
CA PHE A 53 -4.57 -1.22 -2.41
C PHE A 53 -4.35 0.25 -2.02
N LEU A 54 -3.62 0.47 -0.93
CA LEU A 54 -3.21 1.80 -0.50
C LEU A 54 -1.84 2.16 -1.09
N LEU A 55 -1.81 2.99 -2.14
CA LEU A 55 -0.62 3.32 -2.93
C LEU A 55 -0.10 4.73 -2.57
N LEU A 56 0.94 4.78 -1.73
CA LEU A 56 1.54 6.03 -1.27
C LEU A 56 2.80 6.39 -2.07
N GLY A 57 2.69 7.38 -2.95
CA GLY A 57 3.77 7.88 -3.80
C GLY A 57 3.92 7.18 -5.16
N ASN A 58 4.68 7.81 -6.05
CA ASN A 58 4.74 7.44 -7.47
C ASN A 58 5.23 5.99 -7.70
N GLN A 59 6.19 5.50 -6.92
CA GLN A 59 6.69 4.13 -7.09
C GLN A 59 5.63 3.09 -6.72
N ALA A 60 4.84 3.33 -5.68
CA ALA A 60 3.72 2.45 -5.33
C ALA A 60 2.61 2.54 -6.40
N GLN A 61 2.32 3.74 -6.91
CA GLN A 61 1.29 3.95 -7.92
C GLN A 61 1.62 3.29 -9.28
N LYS A 62 2.90 3.06 -9.60
CA LYS A 62 3.27 2.28 -10.79
C LYS A 62 2.75 0.83 -10.76
N LYS A 63 2.54 0.26 -9.57
CA LYS A 63 1.98 -1.09 -9.41
C LYS A 63 0.49 -1.17 -9.76
N LEU A 64 -0.17 -0.03 -9.99
CA LEU A 64 -1.57 0.03 -10.43
C LEU A 64 -1.83 -0.76 -11.71
N VAL A 65 -0.84 -0.85 -12.61
CA VAL A 65 -0.95 -1.60 -13.87
C VAL A 65 -1.27 -3.09 -13.65
N SER A 66 -0.88 -3.65 -12.50
CA SER A 66 -1.10 -5.05 -12.15
C SER A 66 -2.42 -5.28 -11.39
N VAL A 67 -3.17 -4.22 -11.08
CA VAL A 67 -4.38 -4.30 -10.26
C VAL A 67 -5.63 -4.39 -11.13
N ASP A 68 -6.36 -5.49 -11.00
CA ASP A 68 -7.69 -5.63 -11.59
C ASP A 68 -8.74 -4.82 -10.81
N LEU A 69 -9.09 -3.65 -11.35
CA LEU A 69 -10.05 -2.73 -10.74
C LEU A 69 -11.51 -3.20 -10.84
N SER A 70 -11.80 -4.27 -11.59
CA SER A 70 -13.15 -4.86 -11.60
C SER A 70 -13.45 -5.57 -10.27
N ASN A 71 -12.41 -6.13 -9.63
CA ASN A 71 -12.52 -6.89 -8.38
C ASN A 71 -11.95 -6.13 -7.16
N HIS A 72 -10.89 -5.34 -7.35
CA HIS A 72 -10.19 -4.64 -6.27
C HIS A 72 -10.48 -3.13 -6.25
N ALA A 73 -10.03 -2.44 -5.20
CA ALA A 73 -10.12 -0.99 -5.09
C ALA A 73 -8.75 -0.38 -4.80
N VAL A 74 -8.59 0.90 -5.11
CA VAL A 74 -7.33 1.63 -4.93
C VAL A 74 -7.59 2.94 -4.20
N VAL A 75 -6.74 3.23 -3.22
CA VAL A 75 -6.62 4.55 -2.60
C VAL A 75 -5.20 5.03 -2.86
N ALA A 76 -5.04 6.17 -3.54
CA ALA A 76 -3.74 6.71 -3.86
C ALA A 76 -3.54 8.09 -3.21
N ALA A 77 -2.34 8.35 -2.73
CA ALA A 77 -1.94 9.67 -2.23
C ALA A 77 -0.43 9.89 -2.45
N PRO A 78 0.06 11.13 -2.38
CA PRO A 78 1.49 11.41 -2.28
C PRO A 78 2.13 10.67 -1.09
N HIS A 79 3.44 10.43 -1.17
CA HIS A 79 4.16 9.73 -0.10
C HIS A 79 4.18 10.57 1.20
N PRO A 80 4.10 9.95 2.40
CA PRO A 80 4.11 10.65 3.69
C PRO A 80 5.45 11.33 4.06
N SER A 81 6.50 11.13 3.26
CA SER A 81 7.80 11.82 3.46
C SER A 81 7.63 13.34 3.49
N PRO A 82 8.40 14.07 4.33
CA PRO A 82 8.39 15.54 4.35
C PRO A 82 8.54 16.19 2.96
N LEU A 83 9.27 15.54 2.04
CA LEU A 83 9.48 16.00 0.67
C LEU A 83 8.19 16.05 -0.18
N SER A 84 7.16 15.29 0.19
CA SER A 84 5.93 15.16 -0.60
C SER A 84 4.64 15.31 0.21
N ALA A 85 4.69 15.26 1.54
CA ALA A 85 3.49 15.16 2.35
C ALA A 85 2.55 16.37 2.19
N ARG A 86 3.13 17.58 2.10
CA ARG A 86 2.39 18.83 1.86
C ARG A 86 1.73 18.91 0.49
N ARG A 87 2.15 18.07 -0.47
CA ARG A 87 1.59 18.04 -1.83
C ARG A 87 0.30 17.21 -1.93
N GLY A 88 -0.27 16.77 -0.81
CA GLY A 88 -1.57 16.10 -0.77
C GLY A 88 -1.64 14.82 0.06
N PHE A 89 -0.58 14.44 0.80
CA PHE A 89 -0.73 13.37 1.81
C PHE A 89 -1.55 13.87 3.00
N PHE A 90 -1.21 15.06 3.52
CA PHE A 90 -2.02 15.69 4.56
C PHE A 90 -3.40 16.06 3.99
N GLY A 91 -4.46 15.67 4.69
CA GLY A 91 -5.84 15.83 4.23
C GLY A 91 -6.35 14.73 3.29
N SER A 92 -5.50 13.79 2.87
CA SER A 92 -5.89 12.70 1.94
C SER A 92 -6.96 11.73 2.48
N ARG A 93 -7.12 11.65 3.81
CA ARG A 93 -8.09 10.75 4.47
C ARG A 93 -7.97 9.29 4.03
N VAL A 94 -6.76 8.85 3.68
CA VAL A 94 -6.52 7.51 3.10
C VAL A 94 -7.06 6.36 3.96
N PHE A 95 -6.98 6.48 5.28
CA PHE A 95 -7.44 5.43 6.20
C PHE A 95 -8.96 5.28 6.21
N SER A 96 -9.70 6.40 6.32
CA SER A 96 -11.17 6.36 6.28
C SER A 96 -11.69 5.99 4.89
N ALA A 97 -11.02 6.45 3.82
CA ALA A 97 -11.36 6.03 2.45
C ALA A 97 -11.14 4.53 2.25
N THR A 98 -10.05 3.97 2.80
CA THR A 98 -9.79 2.53 2.77
C THR A 98 -10.90 1.76 3.48
N ASN A 99 -11.33 2.21 4.67
CA ASN A 99 -12.42 1.56 5.41
C ASN A 99 -13.77 1.67 4.68
N ALA A 100 -14.07 2.80 4.04
CA ALA A 100 -15.30 2.94 3.25
C ALA A 100 -15.36 1.90 2.12
N LEU A 101 -14.27 1.74 1.37
CA LEU A 101 -14.18 0.74 0.28
C LEU A 101 -14.25 -0.71 0.78
N LEU A 102 -13.74 -0.99 1.99
CA LEU A 102 -13.91 -2.29 2.63
C LEU A 102 -15.37 -2.54 3.01
N GLN A 103 -16.04 -1.55 3.58
CA GLN A 103 -17.44 -1.64 3.99
C GLN A 103 -18.37 -1.79 2.77
N GLU A 104 -18.13 -1.07 1.68
CA GLU A 104 -18.83 -1.25 0.40
C GLU A 104 -18.71 -2.68 -0.14
N ALA A 105 -17.60 -3.36 0.17
CA ALA A 105 -17.35 -4.75 -0.18
C ALA A 105 -17.86 -5.77 0.85
N GLY A 106 -18.60 -5.33 1.88
CA GLY A 106 -19.09 -6.17 2.97
C GLY A 106 -17.98 -6.71 3.88
N ARG A 107 -16.81 -6.05 3.92
CA ARG A 107 -15.67 -6.41 4.78
C ARG A 107 -15.64 -5.54 6.03
N GLU A 108 -15.09 -6.09 7.10
CA GLU A 108 -14.86 -5.34 8.33
C GLU A 108 -13.84 -4.22 8.11
N PRO A 109 -14.07 -3.02 8.66
CA PRO A 109 -13.11 -1.93 8.60
C PRO A 109 -11.89 -2.24 9.45
N ILE A 110 -10.73 -1.72 9.05
CA ILE A 110 -9.50 -1.85 9.82
C ILE A 110 -9.51 -0.86 10.98
N ASP A 111 -9.15 -1.33 12.17
CA ASP A 111 -8.76 -0.44 13.28
C ASP A 111 -7.32 0.07 13.04
N TRP A 112 -7.20 1.35 12.71
CA TRP A 112 -5.93 2.01 12.40
C TRP A 112 -5.18 2.54 13.63
N ARG A 113 -5.76 2.45 14.84
CA ARG A 113 -5.06 2.89 16.04
C ARG A 113 -3.82 2.03 16.28
N PRO A 114 -2.66 2.62 16.65
CA PRO A 114 -1.53 1.84 17.11
C PRO A 114 -1.95 1.01 18.34
N ALA A 115 -1.34 -0.16 18.52
CA ALA A 115 -1.52 -0.95 19.75
C ALA A 115 -0.79 -0.30 20.92
#